data_AF-A0A5P8WDX4-F1
#
_entry.id   AF-A0A5P8WDX4-F1
#
_cell.length_a   1.000
_cell.length_b   1.000
_cell.length_c   1.000
_cell.angle_alpha   90.00
_cell.angle_beta   90.00
_cell.angle_gamma   90.00
#
_symmetry.space_group_name_H-M   'P 1'
#
loop_
_entity.id
_entity.type
_entity.pdbx_description
1 polymer ?
#
loop_
_entity_poly.entity_id
_entity_poly.type
_entity_poly.pdbx_seq_one_letter_code
_entity_poly.pdbx_strand_id
1 'polypeptide(L)'
;MQIGTKERPMLISNLEKSNNDFSHIGEDKHIASVFKDIETNFYKYFQTMGNDTASYAEQLESVFSVKISATSRNKQQVNGVKNLFVDAIAEFDKEKVKYCKFFDYESLEEFYDDQNSFKPSLKRECPIINRCVNSKRSEMFNWQYLFTETASFDLLNIFYNLIGFADEYKQNCDLKEYASFNSLEDFNFNYVQGEECTISGVISMGINSNILYYTSPGLFPIRSRRDLYGLYFLSDCKPYDLPSKSSEFLMIDDKIKSNQHNIKMEYNYFYPYNIYALYSLRIYRLIQQKCSQLGIDVVDKYRYVYVHTFLNHVCSQHIKQIKTMLGNDEDNIYF
;
A
#
# COMPACT_ATOMS: atom_id res chain seq x y z
N MET A 1 -24.31 -37.88 -17.23
CA MET A 1 -23.24 -37.84 -16.21
C MET A 1 -22.85 -36.38 -16.04
N GLN A 2 -23.51 -35.69 -15.10
CA GLN A 2 -23.31 -34.26 -14.85
C GLN A 2 -21.98 -34.07 -14.11
N ILE A 3 -21.04 -33.36 -14.73
CA ILE A 3 -19.83 -32.91 -14.05
C ILE A 3 -20.27 -31.75 -13.17
N GLY A 4 -20.41 -32.03 -11.87
CA GLY A 4 -20.75 -31.05 -10.87
C GLY A 4 -19.71 -29.93 -10.86
N THR A 5 -20.16 -28.73 -11.16
CA THR A 5 -19.48 -27.48 -10.81
C THR A 5 -19.23 -27.50 -9.31
N LYS A 6 -18.00 -27.81 -8.90
CA LYS A 6 -17.54 -27.50 -7.54
C LYS A 6 -17.59 -25.99 -7.40
N GLU A 7 -18.64 -25.50 -6.75
CA GLU A 7 -18.71 -24.14 -6.22
C GLU A 7 -17.39 -23.84 -5.51
N ARG A 8 -16.69 -22.81 -5.97
CA ARG A 8 -15.53 -22.27 -5.27
C ARG A 8 -16.08 -21.49 -4.06
N PRO A 9 -15.79 -21.87 -2.81
CA PRO A 9 -16.15 -21.02 -1.69
C PRO A 9 -15.27 -19.77 -1.78
N MET A 10 -15.87 -18.59 -1.94
CA MET A 10 -15.17 -17.30 -2.01
C MET A 10 -14.52 -16.95 -0.66
N LEU A 11 -13.31 -16.38 -0.72
CA LEU A 11 -12.64 -15.77 0.44
C LEU A 11 -13.51 -14.61 0.94
N ILE A 12 -13.90 -14.62 2.21
CA ILE A 12 -14.90 -13.70 2.76
C ILE A 12 -14.33 -12.28 2.86
N SER A 13 -14.46 -11.54 1.77
CA SER A 13 -15.33 -10.37 1.71
C SER A 13 -16.33 -10.71 0.59
N ASN A 14 -17.58 -11.01 0.94
CA ASN A 14 -18.58 -11.54 0.00
C ASN A 14 -18.95 -10.47 -1.05
N LEU A 15 -18.15 -10.28 -2.10
CA LEU A 15 -18.46 -9.34 -3.19
C LEU A 15 -19.86 -9.58 -3.80
N GLU A 16 -20.34 -10.83 -3.79
CA GLU A 16 -21.60 -11.24 -4.40
C GLU A 16 -22.84 -11.27 -3.46
N LYS A 17 -22.71 -10.92 -2.17
CA LYS A 17 -23.87 -10.83 -1.26
C LYS A 17 -24.35 -9.38 -1.11
N SER A 18 -25.66 -9.21 -1.02
CA SER A 18 -26.34 -7.91 -0.83
C SER A 18 -26.00 -7.17 0.48
N ASN A 19 -25.19 -7.76 1.36
CA ASN A 19 -24.71 -7.16 2.61
C ASN A 19 -23.21 -7.41 2.77
N ASN A 20 -22.40 -6.79 1.91
CA ASN A 20 -20.96 -6.92 1.89
C ASN A 20 -20.29 -5.71 2.54
N ASP A 21 -19.12 -5.90 3.17
CA ASP A 21 -18.39 -4.83 3.87
C ASP A 21 -18.13 -3.61 2.96
N PHE A 22 -17.93 -3.83 1.64
CA PHE A 22 -17.62 -2.78 0.68
C PHE A 22 -18.73 -1.71 0.55
N SER A 23 -19.99 -2.11 0.72
CA SER A 23 -21.12 -1.18 0.74
C SER A 23 -21.11 -0.25 1.96
N HIS A 24 -20.55 -0.71 3.09
CA HIS A 24 -20.51 0.04 4.36
C HIS A 24 -19.27 0.94 4.46
N ILE A 25 -18.11 0.47 4.00
CA ILE A 25 -16.84 1.20 4.18
C ILE A 25 -16.77 2.50 3.35
N GLY A 26 -17.60 2.62 2.31
CA GLY A 26 -17.71 3.81 1.49
C GLY A 26 -18.61 4.90 2.07
N GLU A 27 -19.35 4.63 3.14
CA GLU A 27 -20.25 5.62 3.74
C GLU A 27 -19.48 6.73 4.48
N ASP A 28 -19.88 7.99 4.29
CA ASP A 28 -19.23 9.14 4.94
C ASP A 28 -19.11 8.99 6.46
N LYS A 29 -20.14 8.44 7.10
CA LYS A 29 -20.17 8.20 8.55
C LYS A 29 -19.11 7.18 8.96
N HIS A 30 -18.96 6.10 8.19
CA HIS A 30 -17.94 5.08 8.41
C HIS A 30 -16.54 5.68 8.22
N ILE A 31 -16.31 6.36 7.10
CA ILE A 31 -15.04 7.02 6.77
C ILE A 31 -14.63 8.01 7.86
N ALA A 32 -15.58 8.81 8.35
CA ALA A 32 -15.32 9.75 9.45
C ALA A 32 -14.96 9.04 10.75
N SER A 33 -15.63 7.93 11.08
CA SER A 33 -15.37 7.13 12.28
C SER A 33 -13.96 6.54 12.27
N VAL A 34 -13.57 5.90 11.15
CA VAL A 34 -12.25 5.30 10.97
C VAL A 34 -11.18 6.38 11.00
N PHE A 35 -11.38 7.48 10.28
CA PHE A 35 -10.39 8.54 10.22
C PHE A 35 -10.19 9.22 11.57
N LYS A 36 -11.22 9.34 12.42
CA LYS A 36 -11.09 9.87 13.78
C LYS A 36 -10.10 9.04 14.61
N ASP A 37 -10.14 7.71 14.50
CA ASP A 37 -9.20 6.84 15.20
C ASP A 37 -7.79 6.95 14.61
N ILE A 38 -7.68 6.98 13.28
CA ILE A 38 -6.40 7.21 12.58
C ILE A 38 -5.76 8.52 13.06
N GLU A 39 -6.53 9.62 13.07
CA GLU A 39 -6.06 10.94 13.50
C GLU A 39 -5.65 10.93 14.98
N THR A 40 -6.43 10.30 15.85
CA THR A 40 -6.12 10.17 17.28
C THR A 40 -4.79 9.44 17.49
N ASN A 41 -4.57 8.34 16.77
CA ASN A 41 -3.37 7.52 16.91
C ASN A 41 -2.17 8.04 16.11
N PHE A 42 -2.38 8.88 15.10
CA PHE A 42 -1.32 9.44 14.26
C PHE A 42 -0.19 10.04 15.09
N TYR A 43 -0.55 10.90 16.07
CA TYR A 43 0.41 11.63 16.89
C TYR A 43 1.32 10.71 17.69
N LYS A 44 0.79 9.59 18.20
CA LYS A 44 1.55 8.58 18.96
C LYS A 44 2.66 7.96 18.10
N TYR A 45 2.34 7.55 16.88
CA TYR A 45 3.33 6.96 15.99
C TYR A 45 4.30 7.99 15.43
N PHE A 46 3.83 9.19 15.11
CA PHE A 46 4.70 10.25 14.58
C PHE A 46 5.75 10.69 15.63
N GLN A 47 5.38 10.73 16.92
CA GLN A 47 6.31 11.05 18.01
C GLN A 47 7.49 10.09 18.16
N THR A 48 7.34 8.85 17.70
CA THR A 48 8.40 7.84 17.76
C THR A 48 9.17 7.71 16.45
N MET A 49 8.72 8.40 15.39
CA MET A 49 9.38 8.42 14.09
C MET A 49 10.72 9.16 14.18
N GLY A 50 11.75 8.61 13.55
CA GLY A 50 13.11 9.16 13.61
C GLY A 50 13.88 8.87 14.91
N ASN A 51 13.22 8.22 15.88
CA ASN A 51 13.83 7.82 17.15
C ASN A 51 14.41 6.40 17.14
N ASP A 52 14.58 5.76 15.99
CA ASP A 52 15.25 4.44 15.93
C ASP A 52 16.72 4.51 16.42
N THR A 53 17.30 5.71 16.42
CA THR A 53 18.59 6.00 17.07
C THR A 53 18.49 6.27 18.59
N ALA A 54 17.29 6.46 19.14
CA ALA A 54 17.08 6.67 20.57
C ALA A 54 17.42 5.42 21.39
N SER A 55 17.37 4.22 20.79
CA SER A 55 17.91 3.00 21.39
C SER A 55 19.38 3.15 21.78
N TYR A 56 20.18 3.91 21.02
CA TYR A 56 21.59 4.16 21.36
C TYR A 56 21.71 5.23 22.46
N ALA A 57 20.87 6.26 22.40
CA ALA A 57 20.82 7.31 23.42
C ALA A 57 20.42 6.76 24.80
N GLU A 58 19.38 5.93 24.89
CA GLU A 58 18.93 5.26 26.11
C GLU A 58 19.96 4.24 26.64
N GLN A 59 20.66 3.53 25.74
CA GLN A 59 21.82 2.73 26.10
C GLN A 59 22.97 3.59 26.66
N LEU A 60 23.22 4.78 26.09
CA LEU A 60 24.24 5.69 26.63
C LEU A 60 23.83 6.30 27.97
N GLU A 61 22.56 6.65 28.19
CA GLU A 61 22.09 7.17 29.49
C GLU A 61 22.25 6.11 30.59
N SER A 62 21.95 4.84 30.29
CA SER A 62 22.11 3.73 31.22
C SER A 62 23.57 3.36 31.49
N VAL A 63 24.46 3.48 30.49
CA VAL A 63 25.90 3.18 30.64
C VAL A 63 26.68 4.34 31.27
N PHE A 64 26.36 5.59 30.94
CA PHE A 64 27.14 6.76 31.34
C PHE A 64 26.48 7.64 32.41
N SER A 65 25.26 7.32 32.88
CA SER A 65 24.52 8.12 33.88
C SER A 65 24.32 9.60 33.48
N VAL A 66 24.35 9.90 32.18
CA VAL A 66 24.12 11.24 31.63
C VAL A 66 22.66 11.37 31.24
N LYS A 67 21.94 12.35 31.79
CA LYS A 67 20.58 12.68 31.34
C LYS A 67 20.62 13.59 30.13
N ILE A 68 20.11 13.12 29.00
CA ILE A 68 19.95 13.92 27.79
C ILE A 68 18.78 14.88 27.98
N SER A 69 19.02 16.17 27.74
CA SER A 69 18.00 17.22 27.86
C SER A 69 16.82 16.99 26.89
N ALA A 70 15.64 17.52 27.23
CA ALA A 70 14.48 17.47 26.35
C ALA A 70 14.73 18.18 25.00
N THR A 71 15.47 19.29 25.01
CA THR A 71 15.84 20.05 23.81
C THR A 71 16.69 19.24 22.84
N SER A 72 17.68 18.49 23.35
CA SER A 72 18.52 17.63 22.52
C SER A 72 17.77 16.42 21.98
N ARG A 73 16.83 15.84 22.75
CA ARG A 73 15.94 14.76 22.28
C ARG A 73 15.03 15.22 21.15
N ASN A 74 14.41 16.39 21.28
CA ASN A 74 13.59 16.98 20.22
C ASN A 74 14.42 17.22 18.94
N LYS A 75 15.61 17.82 19.06
CA LYS A 75 16.51 18.03 17.93
C LYS A 75 16.93 16.71 17.25
N GLN A 76 17.17 15.66 18.03
CA GLN A 76 17.49 14.33 17.50
C GLN A 76 16.31 13.74 16.71
N GLN A 77 15.09 13.82 17.25
CA GLN A 77 13.89 13.37 16.56
C GLN A 77 13.69 14.13 15.24
N VAL A 78 13.78 15.46 15.25
CA VAL A 78 13.64 16.30 14.05
C VAL A 78 14.63 15.89 12.96
N ASN A 79 15.90 15.72 13.33
CA ASN A 79 16.92 15.24 12.39
C ASN A 79 16.64 13.81 11.91
N GLY A 80 16.17 12.94 12.80
CA GLY A 80 15.80 11.56 12.47
C GLY A 80 14.67 11.49 11.45
N VAL A 81 13.59 12.25 11.65
CA VAL A 81 12.46 12.34 10.69
C VAL A 81 12.94 12.91 9.36
N LYS A 82 13.74 13.99 9.39
CA LYS A 82 14.27 14.60 8.16
C LYS A 82 15.13 13.61 7.36
N ASN A 83 16.06 12.91 8.02
CA ASN A 83 16.92 11.93 7.36
C ASN A 83 16.12 10.76 6.81
N LEU A 84 15.16 10.23 7.58
CA LEU A 84 14.28 9.15 7.15
C LEU A 84 13.52 9.51 5.86
N PHE A 85 13.02 10.74 5.75
CA PHE A 85 12.35 11.21 4.54
C PHE A 85 13.30 11.46 3.37
N VAL A 86 14.49 12.00 3.61
CA VAL A 86 15.52 12.16 2.57
C VAL A 86 15.92 10.81 2.00
N ASP A 87 16.17 9.82 2.87
CA ASP A 87 16.55 8.46 2.48
C ASP A 87 15.40 7.78 1.70
N ALA A 88 14.16 7.95 2.15
CA ALA A 88 13.00 7.40 1.47
C ALA A 88 12.80 8.00 0.07
N ILE A 89 13.00 9.31 -0.08
CA ILE A 89 12.95 9.99 -1.39
C ILE A 89 14.08 9.49 -2.30
N ALA A 90 15.30 9.34 -1.77
CA ALA A 90 16.43 8.86 -2.56
C ALA A 90 16.21 7.43 -3.07
N GLU A 91 15.70 6.53 -2.23
CA GLU A 91 15.39 5.15 -2.66
C GLU A 91 14.20 5.13 -3.63
N PHE A 92 13.18 5.97 -3.39
CA PHE A 92 12.06 6.14 -4.31
C PHE A 92 12.55 6.59 -5.70
N ASP A 93 13.35 7.65 -5.78
CA ASP A 93 13.81 8.21 -7.06
C ASP A 93 14.67 7.20 -7.84
N LYS A 94 15.47 6.40 -7.14
CA LYS A 94 16.25 5.31 -7.74
C LYS A 94 15.38 4.21 -8.33
N GLU A 95 14.33 3.78 -7.62
CA GLU A 95 13.43 2.74 -8.13
C GLU A 95 12.51 3.29 -9.23
N LYS A 96 12.05 4.55 -9.10
CA LYS A 96 11.24 5.27 -10.09
C LYS A 96 11.82 5.23 -11.50
N VAL A 97 13.14 5.39 -11.65
CA VAL A 97 13.80 5.38 -12.98
C VAL A 97 13.45 4.12 -13.78
N LYS A 98 13.34 2.96 -13.13
CA LYS A 98 13.00 1.70 -13.81
C LYS A 98 11.57 1.69 -14.33
N TYR A 99 10.63 2.20 -13.53
CA TYR A 99 9.22 2.29 -13.91
C TYR A 99 9.02 3.32 -15.01
N CYS A 100 9.54 4.53 -14.85
CA CYS A 100 9.41 5.58 -15.86
C CYS A 100 10.04 5.20 -17.18
N LYS A 101 11.18 4.48 -17.18
CA LYS A 101 11.79 4.01 -18.42
C LYS A 101 10.94 2.94 -19.12
N PHE A 102 10.42 1.96 -18.37
CA PHE A 102 9.69 0.85 -18.97
C PHE A 102 8.28 1.23 -19.44
N PHE A 103 7.63 2.14 -18.70
CA PHE A 103 6.27 2.61 -18.97
C PHE A 103 6.22 3.98 -19.62
N ASP A 104 7.30 4.39 -20.29
CA ASP A 104 7.26 5.55 -21.16
C ASP A 104 6.31 5.28 -22.34
N TYR A 105 5.54 6.29 -22.75
CA TYR A 105 4.46 6.09 -23.71
C TYR A 105 4.98 5.65 -25.08
N GLU A 106 6.08 6.25 -25.56
CA GLU A 106 6.72 5.87 -26.82
C GLU A 106 7.23 4.42 -26.73
N SER A 107 7.81 4.06 -25.58
CA SER A 107 8.26 2.68 -25.33
C SER A 107 7.11 1.67 -25.34
N LEU A 108 5.92 2.02 -24.86
CA LEU A 108 4.74 1.16 -24.93
C LEU A 108 4.19 1.05 -26.35
N GLU A 109 4.23 2.14 -27.13
CA GLU A 109 3.80 2.15 -28.54
C GLU A 109 4.65 1.22 -29.41
N GLU A 110 5.97 1.21 -29.22
CA GLU A 110 6.88 0.31 -29.94
C GLU A 110 6.51 -1.18 -29.75
N PHE A 111 5.96 -1.56 -28.60
CA PHE A 111 5.51 -2.92 -28.37
C PHE A 111 4.28 -3.32 -29.20
N TYR A 112 3.54 -2.39 -29.81
CA TYR A 112 2.45 -2.76 -30.73
C TYR A 112 2.98 -3.35 -32.04
N ASP A 113 4.21 -3.03 -32.44
CA ASP A 113 4.88 -3.60 -33.62
C ASP A 113 5.35 -5.05 -33.37
N ASP A 114 5.76 -5.38 -32.14
CA ASP A 114 6.06 -6.75 -31.69
C ASP A 114 5.46 -7.05 -30.30
N GLN A 115 4.15 -7.28 -30.30
CA GLN A 115 3.34 -7.49 -29.09
C GLN A 115 3.81 -8.68 -28.26
N ASN A 116 4.42 -9.69 -28.89
CA ASN A 116 4.89 -10.90 -28.19
C ASN A 116 6.14 -10.64 -27.35
N SER A 117 6.89 -9.57 -27.63
CA SER A 117 8.06 -9.18 -26.86
C SER A 117 7.74 -8.44 -25.55
N PHE A 118 6.52 -7.90 -25.41
CA PHE A 118 6.12 -7.10 -24.24
C PHE A 118 6.18 -7.90 -22.94
N LYS A 119 5.47 -9.03 -22.83
CA LYS A 119 5.43 -9.85 -21.62
C LYS A 119 6.81 -10.35 -21.17
N PRO A 120 7.69 -10.86 -22.05
CA PRO A 120 9.08 -11.15 -21.70
C PRO A 120 9.84 -9.95 -21.12
N SER A 121 9.69 -8.77 -21.72
CA SER A 121 10.33 -7.53 -21.25
C SER A 121 9.75 -7.07 -19.91
N LEU A 122 8.42 -7.11 -19.75
CA LEU A 122 7.70 -6.85 -18.50
C LEU A 122 8.20 -7.74 -17.35
N LYS A 123 8.38 -9.05 -17.60
CA LYS A 123 8.95 -10.00 -16.62
C LYS A 123 10.36 -9.61 -16.16
N ARG A 124 11.17 -9.08 -17.06
CA ARG A 124 12.60 -8.80 -16.82
C ARG A 124 12.81 -7.42 -16.20
N GLU A 125 12.04 -6.42 -16.64
CA GLU A 125 12.37 -5.01 -16.45
C GLU A 125 11.43 -4.31 -15.46
N CYS A 126 10.17 -4.74 -15.35
CA CYS A 126 9.24 -4.19 -14.37
C CYS A 126 9.49 -4.82 -12.98
N PRO A 127 9.96 -4.05 -11.96
CA PRO A 127 10.42 -4.63 -10.70
C PRO A 127 9.33 -5.40 -9.94
N ILE A 128 8.10 -4.89 -9.88
CA ILE A 128 6.99 -5.57 -9.19
C ILE A 128 6.64 -6.91 -9.86
N ILE A 129 6.55 -6.93 -11.20
CA ILE A 129 6.25 -8.16 -11.95
C ILE A 129 7.38 -9.17 -11.79
N ASN A 130 8.64 -8.72 -11.91
CA ASN A 130 9.80 -9.58 -11.71
C ASN A 130 9.78 -10.24 -10.32
N ARG A 131 9.48 -9.48 -9.26
CA ARG A 131 9.35 -10.02 -7.90
C ARG A 131 8.22 -11.05 -7.78
N CYS A 132 7.07 -10.80 -8.42
CA CYS A 132 5.94 -11.73 -8.40
C CYS A 132 6.25 -13.05 -9.14
N VAL A 133 6.85 -12.97 -10.33
CA VAL A 133 7.22 -14.14 -11.14
C VAL A 133 8.28 -15.00 -10.47
N ASN A 134 9.23 -14.37 -9.76
CA ASN A 134 10.31 -15.09 -9.08
C ASN A 134 10.00 -15.44 -7.62
N SER A 135 8.78 -15.16 -7.13
CA SER A 135 8.40 -15.48 -5.76
C SER A 135 8.31 -16.99 -5.56
N LYS A 136 8.88 -17.48 -4.44
CA LYS A 136 8.81 -18.89 -4.02
C LYS A 136 7.61 -19.20 -3.11
N ARG A 137 6.79 -18.19 -2.80
CA ARG A 137 5.63 -18.33 -1.92
C ARG A 137 4.53 -19.12 -2.62
N SER A 138 3.97 -20.12 -1.96
CA SER A 138 2.97 -21.02 -2.55
C SER A 138 1.71 -20.28 -2.99
N GLU A 139 1.34 -19.20 -2.29
CA GLU A 139 0.19 -18.36 -2.63
C GLU A 139 0.36 -17.64 -3.98
N MET A 140 1.60 -17.50 -4.47
CA MET A 140 1.88 -16.88 -5.77
C MET A 140 1.73 -17.84 -6.95
N PHE A 141 1.63 -19.16 -6.74
CA PHE A 141 1.58 -20.13 -7.83
C PHE A 141 0.36 -19.94 -8.74
N ASN A 142 -0.81 -19.65 -8.16
CA ASN A 142 -2.00 -19.37 -8.96
C ASN A 142 -1.84 -18.09 -9.79
N TRP A 143 -1.29 -17.02 -9.20
CA TRP A 143 -0.99 -15.79 -9.94
C TRP A 143 0.02 -16.04 -11.06
N GLN A 144 1.09 -16.80 -10.81
CA GLN A 144 2.13 -17.12 -11.79
C GLN A 144 1.59 -17.94 -12.97
N TYR A 145 0.70 -18.90 -12.68
CA TYR A 145 -0.02 -19.66 -13.69
C TYR A 145 -0.90 -18.74 -14.54
N LEU A 146 -1.80 -17.96 -13.93
CA LEU A 146 -2.70 -17.05 -14.65
C LEU A 146 -1.92 -16.00 -15.46
N PHE A 147 -0.86 -15.43 -14.90
CA PHE A 147 0.02 -14.50 -15.61
C PHE A 147 0.70 -15.18 -16.80
N THR A 148 1.04 -16.47 -16.71
CA THR A 148 1.64 -17.24 -17.82
C THR A 148 0.62 -17.52 -18.93
N GLU A 149 -0.63 -17.76 -18.60
CA GLU A 149 -1.72 -17.96 -19.57
C GLU A 149 -2.20 -16.66 -20.23
N THR A 150 -2.04 -15.52 -19.56
CA THR A 150 -2.47 -14.21 -20.08
C THR A 150 -1.68 -13.83 -21.34
N ALA A 151 -2.38 -13.39 -22.40
CA ALA A 151 -1.73 -12.98 -23.64
C ALA A 151 -0.87 -11.72 -23.44
N SER A 152 0.22 -11.63 -24.21
CA SER A 152 1.13 -10.47 -24.14
C SER A 152 0.43 -9.17 -24.53
N PHE A 153 -0.45 -9.24 -25.55
CA PHE A 153 -1.27 -8.12 -26.01
C PHE A 153 -2.25 -7.60 -24.95
N ASP A 154 -2.91 -8.50 -24.20
CA ASP A 154 -3.83 -8.09 -23.13
C ASP A 154 -3.08 -7.31 -22.04
N LEU A 155 -1.90 -7.79 -21.64
CA LEU A 155 -1.06 -7.08 -20.68
C LEU A 155 -0.62 -5.71 -21.23
N LEU A 156 -0.25 -5.62 -22.51
CA LEU A 156 0.17 -4.36 -23.14
C LEU A 156 -0.97 -3.34 -23.10
N ASN A 157 -2.18 -3.71 -23.54
CA ASN A 157 -3.33 -2.80 -23.55
C ASN A 157 -3.66 -2.28 -22.15
N ILE A 158 -3.61 -3.15 -21.14
CA ILE A 158 -3.91 -2.78 -19.75
C ILE A 158 -2.92 -1.73 -19.24
N PHE A 159 -1.62 -1.92 -19.49
CA PHE A 159 -0.62 -0.94 -19.05
C PHE A 159 -0.63 0.32 -19.91
N TYR A 160 -0.93 0.24 -21.21
CA TYR A 160 -1.13 1.40 -22.05
C TYR A 160 -2.28 2.28 -21.55
N ASN A 161 -3.44 1.68 -21.24
CA ASN A 161 -4.58 2.38 -20.66
C ASN A 161 -4.27 2.99 -19.29
N LEU A 162 -3.56 2.24 -18.43
CA LEU A 162 -3.18 2.70 -17.09
C LEU A 162 -2.28 3.94 -17.15
N ILE A 163 -1.29 3.93 -18.05
CA ILE A 163 -0.35 5.04 -18.22
C ILE A 163 -1.02 6.22 -18.92
N GLY A 164 -1.85 5.98 -19.94
CA GLY A 164 -2.68 7.01 -20.57
C GLY A 164 -3.55 7.75 -19.55
N PHE A 165 -4.23 7.00 -18.68
CA PHE A 165 -4.97 7.59 -17.56
C PHE A 165 -4.07 8.42 -16.64
N ALA A 166 -2.90 7.89 -16.25
CA ALA A 166 -2.01 8.57 -15.32
C ALA A 166 -1.50 9.91 -15.88
N ASP A 167 -1.17 9.95 -17.17
CA ASP A 167 -0.70 11.14 -17.85
C ASP A 167 -1.82 12.16 -18.05
N GLU A 168 -3.00 11.74 -18.49
CA GLU A 168 -4.17 12.62 -18.62
C GLU A 168 -4.54 13.22 -17.25
N TYR A 169 -4.62 12.38 -16.21
CA TYR A 169 -4.92 12.83 -14.86
C TYR A 169 -3.91 13.85 -14.36
N LYS A 170 -2.61 13.59 -14.57
CA LYS A 170 -1.53 14.51 -14.18
C LYS A 170 -1.58 15.85 -14.93
N GLN A 171 -1.93 15.84 -16.21
CA GLN A 171 -2.03 17.07 -17.01
C GLN A 171 -3.20 17.95 -16.57
N ASN A 172 -4.32 17.32 -16.17
CA ASN A 172 -5.55 18.02 -15.81
C ASN A 172 -5.67 18.34 -14.32
N CYS A 173 -4.80 17.77 -13.47
CA CYS A 173 -4.88 17.92 -12.02
C CYS A 173 -4.02 19.07 -11.49
N ASP A 174 -4.65 20.04 -10.83
CA ASP A 174 -3.94 21.03 -10.01
C ASP A 174 -3.56 20.41 -8.63
N LEU A 175 -2.26 20.44 -8.29
CA LEU A 175 -1.77 19.83 -7.06
C LEU A 175 -2.28 20.49 -5.77
N LYS A 176 -2.67 21.77 -5.82
CA LYS A 176 -3.24 22.47 -4.66
C LYS A 176 -4.71 22.11 -4.48
N GLU A 177 -5.46 22.02 -5.57
CA GLU A 177 -6.82 21.51 -5.58
C GLU A 177 -6.84 20.07 -5.05
N TYR A 178 -6.00 19.19 -5.59
CA TYR A 178 -5.83 17.83 -5.12
C TYR A 178 -5.54 17.77 -3.61
N ALA A 179 -4.68 18.66 -3.11
CA ALA A 179 -4.35 18.72 -1.68
C ALA A 179 -5.55 19.03 -0.79
N SER A 180 -6.68 19.47 -1.36
CA SER A 180 -7.93 19.83 -0.67
C SER A 180 -9.07 18.80 -0.79
N PHE A 181 -8.91 17.74 -1.59
CA PHE A 181 -9.93 16.68 -1.77
C PHE A 181 -10.40 16.04 -0.46
N ASN A 182 -11.70 15.84 -0.30
CA ASN A 182 -12.30 15.33 0.93
C ASN A 182 -13.38 14.27 0.75
N SER A 183 -13.84 14.03 -0.48
CA SER A 183 -14.76 12.94 -0.85
C SER A 183 -14.05 11.85 -1.64
N LEU A 184 -14.73 10.73 -1.88
CA LEU A 184 -14.21 9.64 -2.71
C LEU A 184 -14.25 10.01 -4.20
N GLU A 185 -15.26 10.78 -4.61
CA GLU A 185 -15.53 11.18 -5.97
C GLU A 185 -14.47 12.16 -6.50
N ASP A 186 -13.90 12.99 -5.63
CA ASP A 186 -12.86 13.95 -5.98
C ASP A 186 -11.67 13.29 -6.70
N PHE A 187 -11.32 12.05 -6.33
CA PHE A 187 -10.16 11.35 -6.90
C PHE A 187 -10.42 10.81 -8.30
N ASN A 188 -11.65 10.41 -8.63
CA ASN A 188 -12.01 9.80 -9.90
C ASN A 188 -11.12 8.58 -10.32
N PHE A 189 -10.69 7.74 -9.37
CA PHE A 189 -9.88 6.54 -9.68
C PHE A 189 -10.72 5.28 -9.98
N ASN A 190 -11.98 5.43 -10.39
CA ASN A 190 -12.82 4.29 -10.75
C ASN A 190 -12.32 3.59 -12.03
N TYR A 191 -11.82 4.37 -13.00
CA TYR A 191 -11.29 3.84 -14.26
C TYR A 191 -10.14 2.85 -14.04
N VAL A 192 -9.16 3.18 -13.19
CA VAL A 192 -7.99 2.30 -12.94
C VAL A 192 -8.31 1.04 -12.13
N GLN A 193 -9.53 0.97 -11.59
CA GLN A 193 -10.09 -0.19 -10.91
C GLN A 193 -11.01 -1.02 -11.82
N GLY A 194 -11.34 -0.51 -13.01
CA GLY A 194 -12.19 -1.14 -14.02
C GLY A 194 -11.49 -2.20 -14.86
N GLU A 195 -12.25 -2.84 -15.74
CA GLU A 195 -11.76 -3.90 -16.65
C GLU A 195 -10.75 -3.37 -17.68
N GLU A 196 -10.77 -2.06 -17.94
CA GLU A 196 -9.85 -1.36 -18.84
C GLU A 196 -8.41 -1.32 -18.31
N CYS A 197 -8.23 -1.49 -17.00
CA CYS A 197 -6.94 -1.46 -16.33
C CYS A 197 -6.69 -2.70 -15.46
N THR A 198 -7.57 -3.71 -15.50
CA THR A 198 -7.42 -4.92 -14.67
C THR A 198 -7.60 -6.21 -15.47
N ILE A 199 -6.91 -7.25 -15.02
CA ILE A 199 -7.09 -8.63 -15.48
C ILE A 199 -7.29 -9.47 -14.23
N SER A 200 -8.47 -10.09 -14.11
CA SER A 200 -8.84 -10.85 -12.91
C SER A 200 -7.77 -11.88 -12.53
N GLY A 201 -7.32 -11.81 -11.27
CA GLY A 201 -6.29 -12.70 -10.72
C GLY A 201 -4.85 -12.42 -11.21
N VAL A 202 -4.64 -11.46 -12.10
CA VAL A 202 -3.33 -11.17 -12.70
C VAL A 202 -2.92 -9.71 -12.46
N ILE A 203 -3.67 -8.75 -13.02
CA ILE A 203 -3.41 -7.32 -12.86
C ILE A 203 -4.55 -6.70 -12.07
N SER A 204 -4.21 -6.06 -10.95
CA SER A 204 -5.17 -5.38 -10.08
C SER A 204 -4.46 -4.23 -9.34
N MET A 205 -5.17 -3.56 -8.44
CA MET A 205 -4.63 -2.42 -7.69
C MET A 205 -3.35 -2.70 -6.89
N GLY A 206 -3.02 -3.96 -6.57
CA GLY A 206 -1.72 -4.28 -5.97
C GLY A 206 -0.53 -4.01 -6.89
N ILE A 207 -0.71 -4.18 -8.21
CA ILE A 207 0.29 -3.87 -9.24
C ILE A 207 0.09 -2.45 -9.76
N ASN A 208 -1.15 -2.06 -10.10
CA ASN A 208 -1.45 -0.77 -10.70
C ASN A 208 -1.03 0.39 -9.78
N SER A 209 -1.37 0.33 -8.48
CA SER A 209 -0.97 1.40 -7.55
C SER A 209 0.55 1.50 -7.38
N ASN A 210 1.28 0.40 -7.59
CA ASN A 210 2.74 0.41 -7.54
C ASN A 210 3.31 1.19 -8.73
N ILE A 211 2.83 0.89 -9.94
CA ILE A 211 3.25 1.57 -11.17
C ILE A 211 2.87 3.05 -11.12
N LEU A 212 1.60 3.37 -10.81
CA LEU A 212 1.11 4.75 -10.69
C LEU A 212 1.89 5.56 -9.65
N TYR A 213 2.23 4.95 -8.51
CA TYR A 213 3.03 5.59 -7.47
C TYR A 213 4.43 5.97 -7.97
N TYR A 214 5.12 5.09 -8.68
CA TYR A 214 6.45 5.41 -9.20
C TYR A 214 6.42 6.41 -10.36
N THR A 215 5.32 6.49 -11.14
CA THR A 215 5.19 7.54 -12.16
C THR A 215 4.93 8.92 -11.53
N SER A 216 3.97 9.01 -10.61
CA SER A 216 3.56 10.28 -9.99
C SER A 216 3.17 10.13 -8.50
N PRO A 217 4.15 10.09 -7.56
CA PRO A 217 3.90 9.85 -6.14
C PRO A 217 3.26 11.06 -5.42
N GLY A 218 3.09 12.19 -6.10
CA GLY A 218 2.28 13.30 -5.62
C GLY A 218 0.78 13.05 -5.78
N LEU A 219 0.39 12.23 -6.76
CA LEU A 219 -1.00 12.04 -7.19
C LEU A 219 -1.53 10.64 -6.89
N PHE A 220 -0.67 9.62 -6.88
CA PHE A 220 -1.10 8.23 -6.74
C PHE A 220 -0.44 7.59 -5.52
N PRO A 221 -1.21 7.21 -4.49
CA PRO A 221 -0.68 6.50 -3.34
C PRO A 221 -0.41 5.03 -3.68
N ILE A 222 0.66 4.46 -3.13
CA ILE A 222 0.93 3.03 -3.26
C ILE A 222 0.06 2.25 -2.27
N ARG A 223 -0.81 1.34 -2.74
CA ARG A 223 -1.63 0.50 -1.88
C ARG A 223 -0.91 -0.81 -1.56
N SER A 224 0.14 -0.69 -0.76
CA SER A 224 0.97 -1.84 -0.38
C SER A 224 0.35 -2.66 0.75
N ARG A 225 0.78 -3.93 0.88
CA ARG A 225 0.47 -4.78 2.04
C ARG A 225 0.79 -4.07 3.37
N ARG A 226 1.96 -3.42 3.44
CA ARG A 226 2.38 -2.72 4.65
C ARG A 226 1.51 -1.52 4.94
N ASP A 227 1.09 -0.79 3.93
CA ASP A 227 0.29 0.42 4.12
C ASP A 227 -1.07 0.09 4.73
N LEU A 228 -1.71 -1.00 4.27
CA LEU A 228 -2.96 -1.49 4.84
C LEU A 228 -2.78 -2.00 6.28
N TYR A 229 -1.68 -2.71 6.60
CA TYR A 229 -1.37 -3.02 8.00
C TYR A 229 -1.12 -1.75 8.83
N GLY A 230 -0.46 -0.75 8.28
CA GLY A 230 -0.25 0.54 8.94
C GLY A 230 -1.58 1.21 9.29
N LEU A 231 -2.53 1.21 8.35
CA LEU A 231 -3.89 1.70 8.59
C LEU A 231 -4.63 0.86 9.65
N TYR A 232 -4.50 -0.47 9.63
CA TYR A 232 -5.05 -1.36 10.66
C TYR A 232 -4.58 -0.98 12.08
N PHE A 233 -3.29 -0.71 12.26
CA PHE A 233 -2.76 -0.32 13.57
C PHE A 233 -3.07 1.14 13.94
N LEU A 234 -3.24 2.03 12.96
CA LEU A 234 -3.69 3.41 13.19
C LEU A 234 -5.16 3.45 13.58
N SER A 235 -5.97 2.54 13.05
CA SER A 235 -7.39 2.41 13.35
C SER A 235 -7.65 1.62 14.65
N ASP A 236 -6.64 1.49 15.52
CA ASP A 236 -6.69 0.73 16.77
C ASP A 236 -7.20 -0.71 16.60
N CYS A 237 -6.92 -1.31 15.44
CA CYS A 237 -7.32 -2.66 15.08
C CYS A 237 -8.85 -2.90 15.08
N LYS A 238 -9.67 -1.85 15.04
CA LYS A 238 -11.12 -1.95 15.21
C LYS A 238 -11.83 -2.59 14.01
N PRO A 239 -12.94 -3.33 14.25
CA PRO A 239 -13.76 -3.94 13.20
C PRO A 239 -14.87 -3.03 12.66
N TYR A 240 -15.12 -1.87 13.28
CA TYR A 240 -16.11 -0.88 12.85
C TYR A 240 -17.52 -1.43 12.57
N ASP A 241 -17.95 -2.46 13.32
CA ASP A 241 -19.24 -3.13 13.18
C ASP A 241 -19.55 -3.64 11.76
N LEU A 242 -18.52 -3.91 10.96
CA LEU A 242 -18.68 -4.46 9.62
C LEU A 242 -19.35 -5.83 9.65
N PRO A 243 -20.12 -6.21 8.61
CA PRO A 243 -20.75 -7.53 8.51
C PRO A 243 -19.79 -8.71 8.74
N SER A 244 -18.54 -8.61 8.26
CA SER A 244 -17.51 -9.63 8.52
C SER A 244 -17.06 -9.74 9.97
N LYS A 245 -17.34 -8.72 10.80
CA LYS A 245 -16.81 -8.53 12.16
C LYS A 245 -15.27 -8.47 12.22
N SER A 246 -14.64 -8.12 11.10
CA SER A 246 -13.21 -7.90 10.98
C SER A 246 -12.93 -6.45 10.59
N SER A 247 -11.66 -6.05 10.64
CA SER A 247 -11.24 -4.73 10.16
C SER A 247 -11.26 -4.66 8.63
N GLU A 248 -11.68 -3.52 8.07
CA GLU A 248 -11.69 -3.28 6.62
C GLU A 248 -10.32 -3.44 5.94
N PHE A 249 -9.24 -3.31 6.70
CA PHE A 249 -7.87 -3.38 6.20
C PHE A 249 -7.34 -4.81 6.09
N LEU A 250 -8.04 -5.79 6.66
CA LEU A 250 -7.63 -7.19 6.72
C LEU A 250 -8.62 -8.10 5.98
N MET A 251 -8.13 -9.29 5.64
CA MET A 251 -8.89 -10.41 5.12
C MET A 251 -8.49 -11.65 5.93
N ILE A 252 -9.49 -12.42 6.32
CA ILE A 252 -9.30 -13.64 7.09
C ILE A 252 -9.41 -14.82 6.10
N ASP A 253 -8.35 -15.61 5.97
CA ASP A 253 -8.36 -16.85 5.21
C ASP A 253 -8.67 -18.02 6.14
N ASP A 254 -9.94 -18.41 6.16
CA ASP A 254 -10.47 -19.54 6.96
C ASP A 254 -10.24 -20.90 6.30
N LYS A 255 -9.65 -20.94 5.08
CA LYS A 255 -9.36 -22.19 4.36
C LYS A 255 -8.02 -22.79 4.77
N ILE A 256 -7.05 -21.95 5.12
CA ILE A 256 -5.75 -22.40 5.61
C ILE A 256 -5.88 -22.67 7.11
N LYS A 257 -6.20 -23.90 7.46
CA LYS A 257 -5.83 -24.41 8.78
C LYS A 257 -4.33 -24.65 8.71
N SER A 258 -3.52 -23.81 9.36
CA SER A 258 -2.13 -24.20 9.63
C SER A 258 -2.13 -25.55 10.35
N ASN A 259 -0.99 -26.24 10.40
CA ASN A 259 -0.85 -27.54 11.08
C ASN A 259 -1.34 -27.53 12.55
N GLN A 260 -1.62 -26.35 13.11
CA GLN A 260 -2.07 -26.15 14.49
C GLN A 260 -3.44 -25.44 14.66
N HIS A 261 -4.29 -25.37 13.62
CA HIS A 261 -5.63 -24.72 13.65
C HIS A 261 -5.64 -23.18 13.66
N ASN A 262 -4.52 -22.51 13.36
CA ASN A 262 -4.49 -21.04 13.29
C ASN A 262 -5.02 -20.54 11.95
N ILE A 263 -5.84 -19.49 12.01
CA ILE A 263 -6.45 -18.83 10.86
C ILE A 263 -5.50 -17.73 10.39
N LYS A 264 -5.12 -17.74 9.10
CA LYS A 264 -4.21 -16.74 8.55
C LYS A 264 -4.95 -15.42 8.30
N MET A 265 -4.38 -14.32 8.76
CA MET A 265 -4.89 -12.96 8.55
C MET A 265 -3.96 -12.21 7.59
N GLU A 266 -4.47 -11.91 6.39
CA GLU A 266 -3.78 -11.13 5.38
C GLU A 266 -4.38 -9.74 5.26
N TYR A 267 -3.73 -8.87 4.49
CA TYR A 267 -4.27 -7.55 4.14
C TYR A 267 -5.45 -7.67 3.16
N ASN A 268 -6.30 -6.65 3.11
CA ASN A 268 -7.41 -6.61 2.16
C ASN A 268 -6.96 -6.37 0.72
N TYR A 269 -6.82 -7.45 -0.05
CA TYR A 269 -6.42 -7.43 -1.46
C TYR A 269 -7.36 -6.58 -2.34
N PHE A 270 -8.64 -6.51 -1.99
CA PHE A 270 -9.71 -5.82 -2.73
C PHE A 270 -10.04 -4.44 -2.17
N TYR A 271 -9.22 -3.93 -1.25
CA TYR A 271 -9.49 -2.65 -0.60
C TYR A 271 -9.63 -1.50 -1.63
N PRO A 272 -10.74 -0.75 -1.63
CA PRO A 272 -11.03 0.24 -2.67
C PRO A 272 -9.99 1.37 -2.72
N TYR A 273 -9.57 1.71 -3.93
CA TYR A 273 -8.44 2.62 -4.11
C TYR A 273 -8.79 4.08 -3.78
N ASN A 274 -10.02 4.54 -4.06
CA ASN A 274 -10.46 5.89 -3.67
C ASN A 274 -10.47 6.06 -2.15
N ILE A 275 -10.96 5.06 -1.40
CA ILE A 275 -10.99 5.11 0.07
C ILE A 275 -9.56 5.15 0.61
N TYR A 276 -8.69 4.29 0.07
CA TYR A 276 -7.27 4.32 0.40
C TYR A 276 -6.64 5.68 0.12
N ALA A 277 -6.90 6.27 -1.05
CA ALA A 277 -6.36 7.56 -1.45
C ALA A 277 -6.83 8.70 -0.54
N LEU A 278 -8.10 8.69 -0.14
CA LEU A 278 -8.64 9.64 0.83
C LEU A 278 -7.93 9.55 2.17
N TYR A 279 -7.77 8.35 2.74
CA TYR A 279 -7.04 8.18 4.00
C TYR A 279 -5.57 8.59 3.86
N SER A 280 -4.89 8.19 2.77
CA SER A 280 -3.51 8.59 2.52
C SER A 280 -3.36 10.11 2.41
N LEU A 281 -4.27 10.80 1.73
CA LEU A 281 -4.24 12.26 1.59
C LEU A 281 -4.47 12.95 2.95
N ARG A 282 -5.43 12.48 3.74
CA ARG A 282 -5.68 13.04 5.07
C ARG A 282 -4.49 12.81 6.02
N ILE A 283 -3.86 11.62 5.97
CA ILE A 283 -2.61 11.35 6.70
C ILE A 283 -1.48 12.28 6.24
N TYR A 284 -1.35 12.52 4.93
CA TYR A 284 -0.36 13.47 4.44
C TYR A 284 -0.56 14.87 5.02
N ARG A 285 -1.80 15.36 5.14
CA ARG A 285 -2.08 16.66 5.79
C ARG A 285 -1.61 16.68 7.23
N LEU A 286 -1.81 15.59 7.99
CA LEU A 286 -1.29 15.47 9.36
C LEU A 286 0.24 15.48 9.39
N ILE A 287 0.90 14.77 8.46
CA ILE A 287 2.36 14.79 8.30
C ILE A 287 2.84 16.21 7.98
N GLN A 288 2.23 16.88 7.01
CA GLN A 288 2.58 18.24 6.59
C GLN A 288 2.44 19.23 7.75
N GLN A 289 1.32 19.18 8.48
CA GLN A 289 1.11 20.00 9.67
C GLN A 289 2.19 19.77 10.72
N LYS A 290 2.55 18.51 10.99
CA LYS A 290 3.61 18.18 11.96
C LYS A 290 5.00 18.55 11.52
N CYS A 291 5.33 18.32 10.25
CA CYS A 291 6.62 18.70 9.70
C CYS A 291 6.78 20.22 9.74
N SER A 292 5.75 20.98 9.39
CA SER A 292 5.75 22.45 9.50
C SER A 292 5.99 22.93 10.94
N GLN A 293 5.34 22.31 11.94
CA GLN A 293 5.58 22.60 13.36
C GLN A 293 7.03 22.32 13.80
N LEU A 294 7.70 21.38 13.15
CA LEU A 294 9.10 21.00 13.40
C LEU A 294 10.11 21.75 12.51
N GLY A 295 9.67 22.65 11.63
CA GLY A 295 10.53 23.33 10.66
C GLY A 295 11.09 22.38 9.59
N ILE A 296 10.38 21.29 9.28
CA ILE A 296 10.68 20.35 8.20
C ILE A 296 9.78 20.67 7.02
N ASP A 297 10.39 20.98 5.87
CA ASP A 297 9.67 21.18 4.63
C ASP A 297 9.36 19.83 3.96
N VAL A 298 8.09 19.60 3.65
CA VAL A 298 7.64 18.47 2.83
C VAL A 298 7.15 18.99 1.48
N VAL A 299 7.54 18.33 0.39
CA VAL A 299 7.22 18.79 -0.97
C VAL A 299 6.10 17.94 -1.55
N ASP A 300 5.02 18.56 -2.02
CA ASP A 300 3.83 17.88 -2.55
C ASP A 300 4.14 16.84 -3.64
N LYS A 301 5.19 17.04 -4.43
CA LYS A 301 5.60 16.07 -5.47
C LYS A 301 5.96 14.68 -4.90
N TYR A 302 6.28 14.56 -3.62
CA TYR A 302 6.61 13.32 -2.92
C TYR A 302 5.56 12.95 -1.86
N ARG A 303 4.36 13.54 -1.92
CA ARG A 303 3.25 13.36 -0.98
C ARG A 303 3.13 11.94 -0.42
N TYR A 304 2.99 10.97 -1.31
CA TYR A 304 2.75 9.58 -0.91
C TYR A 304 4.01 8.81 -0.58
N VAL A 305 5.21 9.33 -0.89
CA VAL A 305 6.45 8.79 -0.32
C VAL A 305 6.43 8.99 1.19
N TYR A 306 6.09 10.20 1.67
CA TYR A 306 6.02 10.48 3.11
C TYR A 306 4.97 9.63 3.83
N VAL A 307 3.80 9.45 3.22
CA VAL A 307 2.73 8.61 3.77
C VAL A 307 3.19 7.16 3.85
N HIS A 308 3.76 6.62 2.77
CA HIS A 308 4.29 5.26 2.72
C HIS A 308 5.37 5.04 3.80
N THR A 309 6.30 6.00 3.94
CA THR A 309 7.34 5.96 4.98
C THR A 309 6.75 5.96 6.39
N PHE A 310 5.75 6.80 6.65
CA PHE A 310 5.06 6.84 7.94
C PHE A 310 4.33 5.53 8.24
N LEU A 311 3.56 4.99 7.30
CA LEU A 311 2.85 3.72 7.49
C LEU A 311 3.81 2.54 7.69
N ASN A 312 4.94 2.53 6.98
CA ASN A 312 6.01 1.55 7.20
C ASN A 312 6.60 1.65 8.62
N HIS A 313 6.75 2.87 9.17
CA HIS A 313 7.15 3.08 10.56
C HIS A 313 6.11 2.54 11.54
N VAL A 314 4.82 2.76 11.30
CA VAL A 314 3.75 2.14 12.10
C VAL A 314 3.90 0.61 12.09
N CYS A 315 4.09 0.01 10.93
CA CYS A 315 4.28 -1.44 10.82
C CYS A 315 5.54 -1.97 11.50
N SER A 316 6.64 -1.21 11.50
CA SER A 316 7.90 -1.66 12.11
C SER A 316 7.73 -1.89 13.62
N GLN A 317 6.91 -1.07 14.28
CA GLN A 317 6.57 -1.19 15.71
C GLN A 317 5.72 -2.43 16.03
N HIS A 318 5.03 -2.98 15.03
CA HIS A 318 4.13 -4.14 15.18
C HIS A 318 4.61 -5.37 14.41
N ILE A 319 5.89 -5.44 14.05
CA ILE A 319 6.42 -6.52 13.20
C ILE A 319 6.18 -7.92 13.78
N LYS A 320 6.17 -8.06 15.12
CA LYS A 320 5.85 -9.33 15.79
C LYS A 320 4.39 -9.73 15.56
N GLN A 321 3.46 -8.80 15.73
CA GLN A 321 2.03 -9.03 15.49
C GLN A 321 1.76 -9.36 14.02
N ILE A 322 2.42 -8.66 13.10
CA ILE A 322 2.33 -8.97 11.66
C ILE A 322 2.84 -10.39 11.36
N LYS A 323 3.94 -10.82 11.98
CA LYS A 323 4.44 -12.20 11.81
C LYS A 323 3.43 -13.23 12.29
N THR A 324 2.83 -13.02 13.46
CA THR A 324 1.77 -13.89 14.01
C THR A 324 0.53 -13.92 13.12
N MET A 325 0.05 -12.77 12.64
CA MET A 325 -1.09 -12.70 11.71
C MET A 325 -0.83 -13.51 10.43
N LEU A 326 0.41 -13.51 9.95
CA LEU A 326 0.82 -14.23 8.75
C LEU A 326 1.16 -15.71 8.98
N GLY A 327 1.18 -16.18 10.24
CA GLY A 327 1.60 -17.54 10.61
C GLY A 327 3.11 -17.80 10.48
N ASN A 328 3.94 -16.75 10.34
CA ASN A 328 5.39 -16.88 10.12
C ASN A 328 6.20 -17.14 11.41
N ASP A 329 5.58 -17.06 12.58
CA ASP A 329 6.18 -17.40 13.86
C ASP A 329 6.15 -18.92 14.16
N GLU A 330 5.37 -19.69 13.40
CA GLU A 330 5.30 -21.15 13.48
C GLU A 330 6.48 -21.86 12.77
N ASP A 331 7.14 -21.20 11.80
CA ASP A 331 8.25 -21.76 11.01
C ASP A 331 9.55 -21.96 11.81
N ASN A 332 9.61 -21.53 13.08
CA ASN A 332 10.80 -21.63 13.94
C ASN A 332 10.77 -22.76 14.99
N ILE A 333 9.79 -23.68 14.96
CA ILE A 333 9.64 -24.72 16.00
C ILE A 333 10.30 -26.08 15.64
N TYR A 334 10.94 -26.22 14.48
CA TYR A 334 11.72 -27.43 14.18
C TYR A 334 13.10 -27.10 13.61
N PHE A 335 14.10 -27.10 14.49
CA PHE A 335 15.46 -27.56 14.20
C PHE A 335 15.90 -28.56 15.27
#